data_AF-A0A3S4IBC8-F1
#
_entry.id   AF-A0A3S4IBC8-F1
#
_cell.length_a   1.000
_cell.length_b   1.000
_cell.length_c   1.000
_cell.angle_alpha   90.00
_cell.angle_beta   90.00
_cell.angle_gamma   90.00
#
_symmetry.space_group_name_H-M   'P 1'
#
loop_
_entity.id
_entity.type
_entity.pdbx_description
1 polymer ?
#
loop_
_entity_poly.entity_id
_entity_poly.type
_entity_poly.pdbx_seq_one_letter_code
_entity_poly.pdbx_strand_id
1 'polypeptide(L)'
;MTLEQFCKQEHILVSSEGNFTGVTDEALAKLSLTRRVGMSVNSFQVIPDILRVTDMIAVVPHRMVLTNNDLIILPLPLKVPGFTKSMA
;
A
#
# COMPACT_ATOMS: atom_id res chain seq x y z
N MET A 1 12.95 5.60 -2.67
CA MET A 1 12.61 4.41 -3.48
C MET A 1 12.20 4.88 -4.87
N THR A 2 12.75 4.28 -5.94
CA THR A 2 12.34 4.58 -7.32
C THR A 2 11.06 3.84 -7.69
N LEU A 3 10.45 4.20 -8.83
CA LEU A 3 9.25 3.53 -9.32
C LEU A 3 9.51 2.06 -9.67
N GLU A 4 10.66 1.73 -10.26
CA GLU A 4 11.00 0.33 -10.56
C GLU A 4 11.21 -0.50 -9.29
N GLN A 5 11.86 0.09 -8.27
CA GLN A 5 12.03 -0.55 -6.98
C GLN A 5 10.66 -0.83 -6.34
N PHE A 6 9.74 0.14 -6.38
CA PHE A 6 8.39 -0.01 -5.87
C PHE A 6 7.62 -1.16 -6.53
N CYS A 7 7.65 -1.24 -7.86
CA CYS A 7 6.98 -2.32 -8.61
C CYS A 7 7.57 -3.71 -8.30
N LYS A 8 8.85 -3.76 -7.92
CA LYS A 8 9.56 -4.99 -7.55
C LYS A 8 9.37 -5.42 -6.11
N GLN A 9 8.76 -4.63 -5.23
CA GLN A 9 8.44 -5.09 -3.89
C GLN A 9 7.16 -5.92 -3.86
N GLU A 10 6.97 -6.66 -2.78
CA GLU A 10 5.73 -7.35 -2.46
C GLU A 10 4.86 -6.45 -1.58
N HIS A 11 3.58 -6.32 -1.93
CA HIS A 11 2.70 -5.31 -1.34
C HIS A 11 1.56 -5.93 -0.56
N ILE A 12 1.22 -5.23 0.53
CA ILE A 12 -0.05 -5.36 1.22
C ILE A 12 -1.04 -4.37 0.57
N LEU A 13 -2.22 -4.86 0.22
CA LEU A 13 -3.35 -4.04 -0.24
C LEU A 13 -4.48 -4.12 0.78
N VAL A 14 -5.17 -3.00 1.03
CA VAL A 14 -6.39 -3.01 1.84
C VAL A 14 -7.64 -3.01 0.96
N SER A 15 -8.34 -4.14 0.91
CA SER A 15 -9.58 -4.31 0.19
C SER A 15 -10.66 -4.91 1.08
N SER A 16 -11.82 -4.26 1.16
CA SER A 16 -12.97 -4.81 1.89
C SER A 16 -13.56 -6.05 1.19
N GLU A 17 -13.35 -6.16 -0.12
CA GLU A 17 -13.86 -7.25 -0.96
C GLU A 17 -12.81 -8.37 -1.18
N GLY A 18 -11.60 -8.21 -0.62
CA GLY A 18 -10.50 -9.16 -0.83
C GLY A 18 -9.82 -9.05 -2.21
N ASN A 19 -10.15 -8.03 -3.01
CA ASN A 19 -9.49 -7.75 -4.29
C ASN A 19 -7.97 -7.58 -4.11
N PHE A 20 -7.21 -7.95 -5.14
CA PHE A 20 -5.76 -7.79 -5.26
C PHE A 20 -5.37 -6.60 -6.17
N THR A 21 -6.35 -5.78 -6.52
CA THR A 21 -6.20 -4.57 -7.32
C THR A 21 -6.89 -3.40 -6.63
N GLY A 22 -6.35 -2.19 -6.79
CA GLY A 22 -6.95 -0.96 -6.29
C GLY A 22 -6.39 0.29 -6.97
N VAL A 23 -6.66 1.46 -6.39
CA VAL A 23 -6.33 2.77 -6.97
C VAL A 23 -4.84 2.97 -7.32
N THR A 24 -3.94 2.31 -6.58
CA THR A 24 -2.50 2.34 -6.90
C THR A 24 -2.20 1.54 -8.17
N ASP A 25 -2.86 0.41 -8.35
CA ASP A 25 -2.73 -0.46 -9.53
C ASP A 25 -3.28 0.24 -10.77
N GLU A 26 -4.40 0.95 -10.64
CA GLU A 26 -4.93 1.80 -11.72
C GLU A 26 -3.96 2.92 -12.12
N ALA A 27 -3.29 3.54 -11.15
CA ALA A 27 -2.28 4.57 -11.42
C ALA A 27 -1.03 4.00 -12.11
N LEU A 28 -0.58 2.81 -11.69
CA LEU A 28 0.52 2.09 -12.35
C LEU A 28 0.16 1.66 -13.78
N ALA A 29 -1.09 1.20 -14.00
CA ALA A 29 -1.55 0.75 -15.31
C ALA A 29 -1.52 1.87 -16.36
N LYS A 30 -1.78 3.13 -15.96
CA LYS A 30 -1.63 4.31 -16.83
C LYS A 30 -0.19 4.54 -17.32
N LEU A 31 0.78 3.98 -16.60
CA LEU A 31 2.20 4.02 -16.94
C LEU A 31 2.67 2.71 -17.58
N SER A 32 1.76 1.78 -17.92
CA SER A 32 2.08 0.43 -18.39
C SER A 32 2.94 -0.38 -17.40
N LEU A 33 2.78 -0.10 -16.10
CA LEU A 33 3.48 -0.78 -15.01
C LEU A 33 2.51 -1.60 -14.16
N THR A 34 3.06 -2.59 -13.47
CA THR A 34 2.35 -3.41 -12.48
C THR A 34 3.21 -3.58 -11.24
N ARG A 35 2.58 -3.91 -10.11
CA ARG A 35 3.26 -4.29 -8.86
C ARG A 35 2.83 -5.69 -8.45
N ARG A 36 3.50 -6.27 -7.45
CA ARG A 36 3.13 -7.57 -6.87
C ARG A 36 2.35 -7.37 -5.57
N VAL A 37 1.06 -7.72 -5.56
CA VAL A 37 0.26 -7.76 -4.34
C VAL A 37 0.33 -9.17 -3.77
N GLY A 38 1.10 -9.35 -2.69
CA GLY A 38 1.26 -10.64 -2.02
C GLY A 38 0.17 -10.92 -0.99
N MET A 39 -0.43 -9.86 -0.44
CA MET A 39 -1.44 -9.98 0.60
C MET A 39 -2.54 -8.93 0.43
N SER A 40 -3.80 -9.36 0.53
CA SER A 40 -4.95 -8.48 0.64
C SER A 40 -5.58 -8.60 2.03
N VAL A 41 -5.75 -7.47 2.71
CA VAL A 41 -6.31 -7.39 4.07
C VAL A 41 -7.55 -6.51 4.09
N ASN A 42 -8.44 -6.72 5.06
CA ASN A 42 -9.69 -5.96 5.17
C ASN A 42 -9.54 -4.64 5.97
N SER A 43 -8.48 -4.48 6.74
CA SER A 43 -8.29 -3.36 7.66
C SER A 43 -6.87 -2.82 7.61
N PHE A 44 -6.73 -1.49 7.74
CA PHE A 44 -5.40 -0.88 7.90
C PHE A 44 -4.80 -1.14 9.29
N GLN A 45 -5.61 -1.51 10.29
CA GLN A 45 -5.15 -1.73 11.66
C GLN A 45 -4.17 -2.91 11.77
N VAL A 46 -4.29 -3.90 10.88
CA VAL A 46 -3.41 -5.09 10.88
C VAL A 46 -2.09 -4.87 10.14
N ILE A 47 -1.97 -3.78 9.37
CA ILE A 47 -0.78 -3.54 8.54
C ILE A 47 0.50 -3.42 9.37
N PRO A 48 0.56 -2.65 10.47
CA PRO A 48 1.80 -2.53 11.24
C PRO A 48 2.35 -3.87 11.71
N ASP A 49 1.49 -4.77 12.19
CA ASP A 49 1.90 -6.10 12.67
C ASP A 49 2.47 -6.97 11.55
N ILE A 50 1.88 -6.91 10.35
CA ILE A 50 2.38 -7.64 9.17
C ILE A 50 3.71 -7.05 8.70
N LEU A 51 3.84 -5.73 8.66
CA LEU A 51 5.09 -5.05 8.26
C LEU A 51 6.25 -5.35 9.22
N ARG A 52 5.98 -5.63 10.51
CA ARG A 52 7.01 -5.99 11.49
C ARG A 52 7.61 -7.38 11.26
N VAL A 53 6.88 -8.28 10.59
CA VAL A 53 7.26 -9.69 10.44
C VAL A 53 7.49 -10.11 8.98
N THR A 54 7.43 -9.17 8.04
CA THR A 54 7.62 -9.40 6.61
C THR A 54 8.43 -8.27 5.98
N ASP A 55 9.01 -8.53 4.81
CA ASP A 55 9.68 -7.49 4.00
C ASP A 55 8.71 -6.77 3.03
N MET A 56 7.40 -6.87 3.28
CA MET A 56 6.39 -6.26 2.42
C MET A 56 6.31 -4.75 2.62
N ILE A 57 5.69 -4.06 1.66
CA ILE A 57 5.38 -2.63 1.78
C ILE A 57 3.87 -2.38 1.63
N ALA A 58 3.39 -1.24 2.12
CA ALA A 58 1.98 -0.86 2.01
C ALA A 58 1.82 0.59 1.57
N VAL A 59 0.79 0.85 0.76
CA VAL A 59 0.34 2.21 0.43
C VAL A 59 -0.87 2.51 1.30
N VAL A 60 -0.73 3.49 2.20
CA VAL A 60 -1.75 3.79 3.22
C VAL A 60 -1.97 5.31 3.34
N PRO A 61 -3.15 5.76 3.80
CA PRO A 61 -3.35 7.16 4.15
C PRO A 61 -2.38 7.57 5.27
N HIS A 62 -1.69 8.70 5.08
CA HIS A 62 -0.63 9.16 6.00
C HIS A 62 -1.07 9.20 7.48
N ARG A 63 -2.33 9.57 7.74
CA ARG A 63 -2.91 9.61 9.10
C ARG A 63 -2.88 8.29 9.87
N MET A 64 -2.78 7.15 9.18
CA MET A 64 -2.85 5.82 9.80
C MET A 64 -1.53 5.32 10.36
N VAL A 65 -0.41 5.96 9.98
CA VAL A 65 0.94 5.56 10.39
C VAL A 65 1.58 6.53 11.38
N LEU A 66 0.87 7.60 11.76
CA LEU A 66 1.39 8.64 12.67
C LEU A 66 1.74 8.12 14.08
N THR A 67 1.19 6.98 14.48
CA THR A 67 1.41 6.38 15.81
C THR A 67 2.44 5.25 15.84
N ASN A 68 3.03 4.89 14.69
CA ASN A 68 3.95 3.76 14.57
C ASN A 68 5.39 4.25 14.39
N ASN A 69 6.14 4.38 15.49
CA ASN A 69 7.46 5.03 15.52
C ASN A 69 8.61 4.18 14.93
N ASP A 70 8.37 2.90 14.69
CA ASP A 70 9.34 1.93 14.20
C ASP A 70 9.14 1.57 12.72
N LEU A 71 8.17 2.19 12.06
CA LEU A 71 7.96 2.08 10.62
C LEU A 71 8.59 3.27 9.89
N ILE A 72 9.15 3.00 8.72
CA ILE A 72 9.71 4.04 7.86
C ILE A 72 8.67 4.47 6.84
N ILE A 73 8.36 5.77 6.81
CA ILE A 73 7.46 6.35 5.81
C ILE A 73 8.30 6.86 4.64
N LEU A 74 7.98 6.40 3.43
CA LEU A 74 8.63 6.84 2.21
C LEU A 74 7.66 7.64 1.34
N PRO A 75 8.14 8.65 0.58
CA PRO A 75 7.31 9.31 -0.42
C PRO A 75 6.91 8.31 -1.51
N LEU A 76 5.65 8.39 -1.93
CA LEU A 76 5.12 7.53 -2.98
C LEU A 76 5.75 7.92 -4.34
N PRO A 77 6.39 7.00 -5.08
CA PRO A 77 7.12 7.34 -6.32
C PRO A 77 6.20 7.56 -7.53
N LEU A 78 4.90 7.68 -7.31
CA LEU A 78 3.89 7.93 -8.33
C LEU A 78 2.75 8.76 -7.73
N LYS A 79 2.06 9.52 -8.59
CA LYS A 79 0.84 10.22 -8.20
C LYS A 79 -0.32 9.24 -8.23
N VAL A 80 -0.93 9.00 -7.08
CA VAL A 80 -2.17 8.24 -6.96
C VAL A 80 -3.29 9.22 -6.63
N PRO A 81 -4.45 9.16 -7.30
CA PRO A 81 -5.62 9.92 -6.90
C PRO A 81 -5.91 9.64 -5.42
N GLY A 82 -6.06 10.68 -4.61
CA GLY A 82 -6.47 10.50 -3.23
C GLY A 82 -7.80 9.76 -3.18
N PHE A 83 -7.98 8.88 -2.20
CA PHE A 83 -9.24 8.19 -1.96
C PHE A 83 -9.67 8.39 -0.50
N THR A 84 -10.97 8.48 -0.28
CA THR A 84 -11.54 8.59 1.05
C THR A 84 -12.05 7.22 1.48
N LYS A 85 -11.38 6.59 2.44
CA LYS A 85 -11.96 5.50 3.22
C LYS A 85 -12.54 6.09 4.52
N SER A 86 -13.83 5.87 4.73
CA SER A 86 -14.51 6.10 6.01
C SER A 86 -14.34 4.84 6.86
N MET A 87 -14.01 5.00 8.15
CA MET A 87 -14.09 3.89 9.09
C MET A 87 -15.57 3.68 9.41
N ALA A 88 -16.06 2.46 9.20
CA ALA A 88 -17.34 2.01 9.72
C ALA A 88 -17.10 1.37 11.10
#